data_AF-A0A0M8VYA5-F1
#
_entry.id   AF-A0A0M8VYA5-F1
#
_cell.length_a   1.000
_cell.length_b   1.000
_cell.length_c   1.000
_cell.angle_alpha   90.00
_cell.angle_beta   90.00
_cell.angle_gamma   90.00
#
_symmetry.space_group_name_H-M   'P 1'
#
loop_
_entity.id
_entity.type
_entity.pdbx_description
1 polymer ?
#
loop_
_entity_poly.entity_id
_entity_poly.type
_entity_poly.pdbx_seq_one_letter_code
_entity_poly.pdbx_strand_id
1 'polypeptide(L)'
;RGDDPTFGRFQPPRTPSRVPRGEQTALLGEFARRLLDSDPNARLVLAGDFNDTEFSPPLRTLQNLGLTDLPATLPKAQRYTYIYQGNAQVLDHVLLSPSLIAGSYDYDIVHVNAEFADQVSDHDPQLVRLTFP
;
A
#
# COMPACT_ATOMS: atom_id res chain seq x y z
N ARG A 1 -2.05 -17.98 -11.05
CA ARG A 1 -1.06 -18.69 -10.19
C ARG A 1 -0.41 -17.64 -9.31
N GLY A 2 -0.18 -17.94 -8.03
CA GLY A 2 0.56 -17.05 -7.13
C GLY A 2 2.06 -17.03 -7.44
N ASP A 3 2.77 -16.17 -6.72
CA ASP A 3 4.22 -16.01 -6.85
C ASP A 3 4.98 -17.17 -6.19
N ASP A 4 6.17 -17.47 -6.71
CA ASP A 4 7.09 -18.40 -6.07
C ASP A 4 7.62 -17.79 -4.75
N PRO A 5 7.92 -18.59 -3.72
CA PRO A 5 8.47 -18.07 -2.46
C PRO A 5 9.83 -17.39 -2.67
N THR A 6 10.12 -16.37 -1.86
CA THR A 6 11.39 -15.64 -1.88
C THR A 6 12.60 -16.56 -1.71
N PHE A 7 12.46 -17.61 -0.90
CA PHE A 7 13.44 -18.68 -0.75
C PHE A 7 12.85 -20.03 -1.19
N GLY A 8 13.55 -20.76 -2.06
CA GLY A 8 13.06 -22.03 -2.59
C GLY A 8 13.91 -22.62 -3.71
N ARG A 9 13.49 -23.77 -4.23
CA ARG A 9 14.20 -24.54 -5.27
C ARG A 9 14.46 -23.76 -6.57
N PHE A 10 13.55 -22.87 -6.94
CA PHE A 10 13.62 -22.10 -8.17
C PHE A 10 14.03 -20.65 -7.85
N GLN A 11 15.13 -20.21 -8.44
CA GLN A 11 15.72 -18.89 -8.24
C GLN A 11 16.14 -18.29 -9.60
N PRO A 12 15.84 -17.01 -9.89
CA PRO A 12 15.04 -16.10 -9.04
C PRO A 12 13.57 -16.53 -8.95
N PRO A 13 12.83 -16.15 -7.89
CA PRO A 13 11.41 -16.47 -7.77
C PRO A 13 10.62 -15.84 -8.92
N ARG A 14 9.71 -16.60 -9.53
CA ARG A 14 8.81 -16.04 -10.55
C ARG A 14 7.68 -15.29 -9.85
N THR A 15 7.33 -14.13 -10.40
CA THR A 15 6.24 -13.28 -9.89
C THR A 15 5.13 -13.07 -10.92
N PRO A 16 4.44 -14.14 -11.37
CA PRO A 16 3.37 -14.03 -12.37
C PRO A 16 2.20 -13.15 -11.93
N SER A 17 1.99 -12.94 -10.62
CA SER A 17 0.94 -12.06 -10.13
C SER A 17 1.25 -10.57 -10.35
N ARG A 18 2.51 -10.20 -10.61
CA ARG A 18 2.92 -8.80 -10.83
C ARG A 18 2.26 -8.17 -12.05
N VAL A 19 2.03 -8.94 -13.12
CA VAL A 19 1.38 -8.44 -14.35
C VAL A 19 -0.06 -7.98 -14.07
N PRO A 20 -0.97 -8.85 -13.57
CA PRO A 20 -2.34 -8.41 -13.28
C PRO A 20 -2.41 -7.33 -12.19
N ARG A 21 -1.49 -7.33 -11.20
CA ARG A 21 -1.41 -6.23 -10.22
C ARG A 21 -1.04 -4.90 -10.87
N GLY A 22 -0.06 -4.91 -11.79
CA GLY A 22 0.29 -3.75 -12.58
C GLY A 22 -0.87 -3.20 -13.41
N GLU A 23 -1.67 -4.08 -14.03
CA GLU A 23 -2.87 -3.69 -14.78
C GLU A 23 -3.94 -3.05 -13.87
N GLN A 24 -4.21 -3.66 -12.71
CA GLN A 24 -5.15 -3.12 -11.72
C GLN A 24 -4.71 -1.75 -11.20
N THR A 25 -3.43 -1.60 -10.85
CA THR A 25 -2.91 -0.33 -10.37
C THR A 25 -2.85 0.74 -11.47
N ALA A 26 -2.64 0.36 -12.73
CA ALA A 26 -2.75 1.28 -13.86
C ALA A 26 -4.18 1.82 -14.00
N LEU A 27 -5.21 0.98 -13.84
CA LEU A 27 -6.62 1.41 -13.86
C LEU A 27 -6.94 2.36 -12.69
N LEU A 28 -6.47 2.05 -11.48
CA LEU A 28 -6.59 2.95 -10.33
C LEU A 28 -5.88 4.28 -10.55
N GLY A 29 -4.67 4.24 -11.13
CA GLY A 29 -3.89 5.42 -11.47
C GLY A 29 -4.59 6.29 -12.52
N GLU A 30 -5.18 5.70 -13.56
CA GLU A 30 -5.95 6.45 -14.56
C GLU A 30 -7.20 7.11 -13.95
N PHE A 31 -7.89 6.41 -13.05
CA PHE A 31 -9.01 6.98 -12.32
C PHE A 31 -8.57 8.18 -11.45
N ALA A 32 -7.52 8.00 -10.64
CA ALA A 32 -6.97 9.06 -9.79
C ALA A 32 -6.51 10.26 -10.61
N ARG A 33 -5.80 10.03 -11.71
CA ARG A 33 -5.34 11.08 -12.62
C ARG A 33 -6.52 11.88 -13.19
N ARG A 34 -7.57 11.21 -13.69
CA ARG A 34 -8.75 11.92 -14.23
C ARG A 34 -9.42 12.83 -13.20
N LEU A 35 -9.48 12.40 -11.94
CA LEU A 35 -10.01 13.23 -10.86
C LEU A 35 -9.12 14.44 -10.59
N LEU A 36 -7.80 14.23 -10.48
CA LEU A 36 -6.84 15.30 -10.19
C LEU A 36 -6.66 16.28 -11.36
N ASP A 37 -6.78 15.81 -12.61
CA ASP A 37 -6.78 16.65 -13.81
C ASP A 37 -8.03 17.56 -13.84
N SER A 38 -9.18 17.07 -13.34
CA SER A 38 -10.43 17.83 -13.27
C SER A 38 -10.49 18.78 -12.07
N ASP A 39 -9.94 18.38 -10.94
CA ASP A 39 -9.84 19.17 -9.72
C ASP A 39 -8.51 18.86 -9.01
N PRO A 40 -7.49 19.73 -9.14
CA PRO A 40 -6.21 19.55 -8.46
C PRO A 40 -6.31 19.49 -6.93
N ASN A 41 -7.41 19.95 -6.34
CA ASN A 41 -7.66 19.91 -4.90
C ASN A 41 -8.54 18.72 -4.47
N ALA A 42 -8.88 17.82 -5.40
CA ALA A 42 -9.70 16.64 -5.10
C ALA A 42 -9.11 15.86 -3.91
N ARG A 43 -9.95 15.61 -2.92
CA ARG A 43 -9.59 14.82 -1.74
C ARG A 43 -9.79 13.34 -2.06
N LEU A 44 -8.69 12.63 -2.32
CA LEU A 44 -8.69 11.23 -2.72
C LEU A 44 -7.93 10.39 -1.71
N VAL A 45 -8.55 9.29 -1.29
CA VAL A 45 -7.94 8.21 -0.53
C VAL A 45 -8.00 6.95 -1.39
N LEU A 46 -6.86 6.35 -1.68
CA LEU A 46 -6.79 4.99 -2.22
C LEU A 46 -6.31 4.08 -1.10
N ALA A 47 -7.14 3.12 -0.68
CA ALA A 47 -6.83 2.26 0.46
C ALA A 47 -7.18 0.80 0.17
N GLY A 48 -6.35 -0.12 0.64
CA GLY A 48 -6.62 -1.56 0.60
C GLY A 48 -5.35 -2.39 0.48
N ASP A 49 -5.55 -3.68 0.25
CA ASP A 49 -4.49 -4.64 -0.04
C ASP A 49 -4.09 -4.54 -1.53
N PHE A 50 -2.97 -3.90 -1.81
CA PHE A 50 -2.36 -3.85 -3.15
C PHE A 50 -1.53 -5.08 -3.43
N ASN A 51 -1.18 -5.78 -2.34
CA ASN A 51 -0.54 -7.08 -2.37
C ASN A 51 0.89 -6.97 -2.96
N ASP A 52 1.42 -5.76 -3.11
CA ASP A 52 2.74 -5.46 -3.64
C ASP A 52 3.45 -4.46 -2.73
N THR A 53 4.77 -4.44 -2.73
CA THR A 53 5.54 -3.70 -1.70
C THR A 53 5.72 -2.22 -2.04
N GLU A 54 6.22 -1.42 -1.08
CA GLU A 54 6.37 0.04 -1.22
C GLU A 54 7.34 0.45 -2.35
N PHE A 55 8.19 -0.48 -2.81
CA PHE A 55 9.14 -0.28 -3.90
C PHE A 55 8.73 -1.01 -5.19
N SER A 56 7.48 -1.41 -5.31
CA SER A 56 7.00 -2.12 -6.49
C SER A 56 6.68 -1.18 -7.65
N PRO A 57 6.82 -1.63 -8.91
CA PRO A 57 6.39 -0.83 -10.06
C PRO A 57 4.91 -0.39 -10.00
N PRO A 58 3.95 -1.23 -9.56
CA PRO A 58 2.55 -0.80 -9.41
C PRO A 58 2.40 0.39 -8.45
N LEU A 59 2.94 0.33 -7.24
CA LEU A 59 2.83 1.43 -6.27
C LEU A 59 3.51 2.72 -6.77
N ARG A 60 4.66 2.59 -7.46
CA ARG A 60 5.33 3.75 -8.08
C ARG A 60 4.45 4.49 -9.08
N THR A 61 3.60 3.80 -9.82
CA THR A 61 2.67 4.45 -10.76
C THR A 61 1.74 5.42 -10.04
N LEU A 62 1.23 5.05 -8.87
CA LEU A 62 0.36 5.92 -8.07
C LEU A 62 1.13 7.06 -7.42
N GLN A 63 2.33 6.77 -6.89
CA GLN A 63 3.20 7.78 -6.29
C GLN A 63 3.62 8.86 -7.30
N ASN A 64 3.84 8.48 -8.56
CA ASN A 64 4.16 9.41 -9.66
C ASN A 64 3.02 10.39 -9.99
N LEU A 65 1.79 10.12 -9.54
CA LEU A 65 0.67 11.06 -9.64
C LEU A 65 0.66 12.08 -8.48
N GLY A 66 1.66 12.05 -7.60
CA GLY A 66 1.72 12.88 -6.40
C GLY A 66 0.95 12.31 -5.21
N LEU A 67 0.44 11.08 -5.30
CA LEU A 67 -0.18 10.40 -4.16
C LEU A 67 0.88 9.97 -3.15
N THR A 68 0.67 10.27 -1.87
CA THR A 68 1.62 9.90 -0.80
C THR A 68 1.16 8.62 -0.12
N ASP A 69 2.01 7.60 -0.13
CA ASP A 69 1.81 6.33 0.56
C ASP A 69 2.14 6.46 2.05
N LEU A 70 1.12 6.36 2.92
CA LEU A 70 1.25 6.63 4.35
C LEU A 70 2.14 5.63 5.12
N PRO A 71 2.16 4.32 4.84
CA PRO A 71 3.19 3.42 5.37
C PRO A 71 4.62 3.97 5.24
N ALA A 72 4.94 4.67 4.14
CA ALA A 72 6.27 5.24 3.93
C ALA A 72 6.61 6.43 4.86
N THR A 73 5.64 6.98 5.59
CA THR A 73 5.84 8.08 6.56
C THR A 73 6.21 7.59 7.96
N LEU A 74 6.00 6.31 8.26
CA LEU A 74 6.36 5.72 9.56
C LEU A 74 7.86 5.40 9.68
N PRO A 75 8.42 5.25 10.89
CA PRO A 75 9.73 4.62 11.10
C PRO A 75 9.82 3.26 10.40
N LYS A 76 10.98 2.93 9.81
CA LYS A 76 11.16 1.67 9.04
C LYS A 76 10.73 0.41 9.78
N ALA A 77 11.01 0.35 11.10
CA ALA A 77 10.70 -0.80 11.93
C ALA A 77 9.19 -1.02 12.15
N GLN A 78 8.34 -0.06 11.78
CA GLN A 78 6.88 -0.12 11.90
C GLN A 78 6.20 -0.32 10.55
N ARG A 79 6.97 -0.47 9.46
CA ARG A 79 6.42 -0.57 8.09
C ARG A 79 6.16 -2.02 7.72
N TYR A 80 5.10 -2.60 8.27
CA TYR A 80 4.62 -3.90 7.83
C TYR A 80 3.15 -4.03 8.20
N THR A 81 2.41 -4.71 7.33
CA THR A 81 1.02 -5.09 7.58
C THR A 81 0.87 -6.60 7.58
N TYR A 82 1.88 -7.33 7.13
CA TYR A 82 1.84 -8.78 6.95
C TYR A 82 3.22 -9.39 7.20
N ILE A 83 3.27 -10.56 7.85
CA ILE A 83 4.49 -11.34 8.06
C ILE A 83 4.34 -12.70 7.41
N TYR A 84 5.16 -12.97 6.39
CA TYR A 84 5.16 -14.27 5.70
C TYR A 84 6.52 -14.93 5.74
N GLN A 85 6.57 -16.14 6.30
CA GLN A 85 7.78 -16.94 6.42
C GLN A 85 8.93 -16.13 7.07
N GLY A 86 8.61 -15.31 8.07
CA GLY A 86 9.56 -14.45 8.77
C GLY A 86 9.93 -13.14 8.05
N ASN A 87 9.29 -12.81 6.92
CA ASN A 87 9.51 -11.57 6.20
C ASN A 87 8.35 -10.61 6.45
N ALA A 88 8.65 -9.48 7.11
CA ALA A 88 7.74 -8.37 7.28
C ALA A 88 7.58 -7.60 5.95
N GLN A 89 6.35 -7.32 5.56
CA GLN A 89 5.99 -6.71 4.27
C GLN A 89 4.88 -5.68 4.47
N VAL A 90 4.95 -4.58 3.74
CA VAL A 90 3.81 -3.68 3.52
C VAL A 90 3.09 -4.19 2.27
N LEU A 91 1.89 -4.73 2.43
CA LEU A 91 1.03 -5.16 1.32
C LEU A 91 -0.23 -4.31 1.21
N ASP A 92 -0.70 -3.82 2.36
CA ASP A 92 -1.80 -2.89 2.45
C ASP A 92 -1.25 -1.47 2.42
N HIS A 93 -1.89 -0.61 1.65
CA HIS A 93 -1.48 0.78 1.52
C HIS A 93 -2.67 1.70 1.71
N VAL A 94 -2.40 2.87 2.27
CA VAL A 94 -3.28 4.04 2.24
C VAL A 94 -2.51 5.15 1.54
N LEU A 95 -2.97 5.56 0.36
CA LEU A 95 -2.41 6.67 -0.39
C LEU A 95 -3.35 7.88 -0.34
N LEU A 96 -2.81 9.05 0.01
CA LEU A 96 -3.54 10.31 0.07
C LEU A 96 -3.16 11.26 -1.06
N SER A 97 -4.13 12.02 -1.57
CA SER A 97 -3.88 13.11 -2.51
C SER A 97 -3.13 14.29 -1.88
N PRO A 98 -2.48 15.15 -2.68
CA PRO A 98 -1.75 16.31 -2.18
C PRO A 98 -2.57 17.23 -1.27
N SER A 99 -3.87 17.42 -1.56
CA SER A 99 -4.74 18.27 -0.75
C SER A 99 -5.01 17.70 0.65
N LEU A 100 -5.07 16.37 0.80
CA LEU A 100 -5.20 15.71 2.10
C LEU A 100 -3.88 15.74 2.87
N ILE A 101 -2.76 15.58 2.19
CA ILE A 101 -1.42 15.66 2.79
C ILE A 101 -1.09 17.07 3.29
N ALA A 102 -1.56 18.10 2.57
CA ALA A 102 -1.41 19.49 3.01
C ALA A 102 -2.28 19.84 4.24
N GLY A 103 -3.31 19.03 4.52
CA GLY A 103 -4.14 19.14 5.72
C GLY A 103 -3.54 18.43 6.93
N SER A 104 -4.34 18.32 8.00
CA SER A 104 -3.97 17.56 9.19
C SER A 104 -4.46 16.12 9.08
N TYR A 105 -3.55 15.17 9.25
CA TYR A 105 -3.85 13.76 9.35
C TYR A 105 -3.00 13.11 10.45
N ASP A 106 -3.55 12.05 11.04
CA ASP A 106 -2.79 11.08 11.84
C ASP A 106 -2.88 9.72 11.17
N TYR A 107 -1.80 8.94 11.24
CA TYR A 107 -1.72 7.63 10.61
C TYR A 107 -0.90 6.67 11.45
N ASP A 108 -1.37 5.43 11.56
CA ASP A 108 -0.61 4.33 12.18
C ASP A 108 -1.01 2.97 11.60
N ILE A 109 -0.09 2.01 11.72
CA ILE A 109 -0.39 0.59 11.53
C ILE A 109 -0.59 -0.02 12.92
N VAL A 110 -1.78 -0.55 13.18
CA VAL A 110 -2.12 -1.06 14.51
C VAL A 110 -1.68 -2.52 14.58
N HIS A 111 -0.51 -2.78 15.17
CA HIS A 111 0.09 -4.11 15.30
C HIS A 111 -0.64 -4.98 16.33
N VAL A 112 -1.74 -5.60 15.93
CA VAL A 112 -2.59 -6.47 16.77
C VAL A 112 -2.74 -7.88 16.20
N ASN A 113 -2.24 -8.13 15.00
CA ASN A 113 -2.49 -9.34 14.23
C ASN A 113 -1.18 -10.00 13.76
N ALA A 114 -0.43 -9.36 12.85
CA ALA A 114 0.57 -10.04 12.01
C ALA A 114 1.70 -10.75 12.79
N GLU A 115 1.99 -10.31 14.02
CA GLU A 115 3.05 -10.85 14.88
C GLU A 115 2.59 -11.98 15.81
N PHE A 116 1.29 -12.17 15.97
CA PHE A 116 0.73 -13.08 16.97
C PHE A 116 0.39 -14.43 16.34
N ALA A 117 0.32 -15.50 17.13
CA ALA A 117 -0.09 -16.82 16.61
C ALA A 117 -1.62 -17.00 16.61
N ASP A 118 -2.32 -16.35 17.55
CA ASP A 118 -3.78 -16.40 17.68
C ASP A 118 -4.38 -15.16 16.97
N GLN A 119 -4.31 -15.19 15.65
CA GLN A 119 -4.66 -14.06 14.79
C GLN A 119 -6.14 -14.06 14.41
N VAL A 120 -6.78 -12.89 14.42
CA VAL A 120 -8.11 -12.71 13.80
C VAL A 120 -7.98 -12.46 12.29
N SER A 121 -6.85 -11.91 11.87
CA SER A 121 -6.45 -11.65 10.48
C SER A 121 -4.94 -11.84 10.38
N ASP A 122 -4.42 -12.30 9.25
CA ASP A 122 -2.98 -12.33 8.98
C ASP A 122 -2.40 -10.93 8.67
N HIS A 123 -3.27 -9.95 8.44
CA HIS A 123 -2.94 -8.55 8.22
C HIS A 123 -3.24 -7.66 9.44
N ASP A 124 -2.35 -6.71 9.72
CA ASP A 124 -2.59 -5.61 10.66
C ASP A 124 -3.47 -4.52 10.02
N PRO A 125 -4.49 -4.01 10.73
CA PRO A 125 -5.31 -2.91 10.24
C PRO A 125 -4.53 -1.59 10.23
N GLN A 126 -4.82 -0.76 9.23
CA GLN A 126 -4.36 0.61 9.13
C GLN A 126 -5.42 1.60 9.61
N LEU A 127 -5.00 2.60 10.36
CA LEU A 127 -5.87 3.70 10.80
C LEU A 127 -5.34 5.02 10.25
N VAL A 128 -6.19 5.71 9.48
CA VAL A 128 -5.97 7.12 9.11
C VAL A 128 -7.09 7.98 9.68
N ARG A 129 -6.73 9.05 10.36
CA ARG A 129 -7.66 10.09 10.82
C ARG A 129 -7.42 11.34 9.98
N LEU A 130 -8.44 11.77 9.24
CA LEU A 130 -8.41 12.98 8.43
C LEU A 130 -9.22 14.07 9.13
N THR A 131 -8.66 15.27 9.23
CA THR A 131 -9.36 16.44 9.78
C THR A 131 -9.71 17.41 8.66
N PHE A 132 -10.98 17.79 8.57
CA PHE A 132 -11.49 18.77 7.61
C PHE A 132 -11.94 20.05 8.33
N PRO A 133 -11.75 21.24 7.73
CA PRO A 133 -12.34 22.48 8.21
C PRO A 133 -13.87 22.48 8.12
#